data_AF-A0A1M5CVN8-F1
#
_entry.id   AF-A0A1M5CVN8-F1
#
_cell.length_a   1.000
_cell.length_b   1.000
_cell.length_c   1.000
_cell.angle_alpha   90.00
_cell.angle_beta   90.00
_cell.angle_gamma   90.00
#
_symmetry.space_group_name_H-M   'P 1'
#
loop_
_entity.id
_entity.type
_entity.pdbx_description
1 polymer ?
#
loop_
_entity_poly.entity_id
_entity_poly.type
_entity_poly.pdbx_seq_one_letter_code
_entity_poly.pdbx_strand_id
1 'polypeptide(L)'
;MKRNYFLGLLLLSVFTIISGGCSDEENTPLSFYEKAYEIPIHGTRYIGVKSGSGDYSILSGNSGLFSASKEEGWSNPAGMILVRGLLTGESTLAVTDNQTGETISLTIKVTDNYEVLRVSDLYWNGSTMIKSEHPVLSKAPFLFLVNNNSRDVYFADDNGEKTITSNGLKIQGKGNYSFAMEDGKPYLTLIYPADENGQLTDATLAVSTPHKFQITQCSEFFLHRLDEYLNLGWETIAKDYSDDEVGLAITMEEVESGCKLEGKLEEVEIPVGVLN
;
A
#
# COMPACT_ATOMS: atom_id res chain seq x y z
N MET A 1 68.49 9.65 55.76
CA MET A 1 68.19 8.22 55.52
C MET A 1 68.69 7.88 54.12
N LYS A 2 69.73 7.04 54.02
CA LYS A 2 70.44 6.68 52.79
C LYS A 2 69.69 5.56 52.04
N ARG A 3 69.59 5.61 50.70
CA ARG A 3 70.18 4.60 49.79
C ARG A 3 70.02 4.98 48.30
N ASN A 4 71.17 5.33 47.75
CA ASN A 4 71.67 5.52 46.40
C ASN A 4 71.23 4.58 45.25
N TYR A 5 71.05 5.21 44.07
CA TYR A 5 71.49 4.97 42.68
C TYR A 5 71.50 3.58 41.99
N PHE A 6 71.03 3.60 40.73
CA PHE A 6 71.53 3.02 39.45
C PHE A 6 70.33 2.45 38.66
N LEU A 7 70.19 2.42 37.33
CA LEU A 7 70.83 2.94 36.11
C LEU A 7 70.04 2.26 34.95
N GLY A 8 69.94 2.86 33.75
CA GLY A 8 69.45 2.17 32.54
C GLY A 8 68.35 2.93 31.78
N LEU A 9 68.66 3.98 31.01
CA LEU A 9 69.06 3.98 29.60
C LEU A 9 67.88 3.78 28.61
N LEU A 10 67.45 4.91 28.03
CA LEU A 10 67.24 5.18 26.59
C LEU A 10 66.39 4.21 25.75
N LEU A 11 65.26 4.69 25.21
CA LEU A 11 64.97 4.61 23.77
C LEU A 11 63.79 5.50 23.34
N LEU A 12 64.06 6.35 22.34
CA LEU A 12 63.09 7.07 21.51
C LEU A 12 62.10 6.09 20.87
N SER A 13 60.84 6.49 20.75
CA SER A 13 60.13 6.41 19.47
C SER A 13 58.87 7.28 19.49
N VAL A 14 58.94 8.36 18.70
CA VAL A 14 57.80 9.10 18.18
C VAL A 14 57.11 8.17 17.19
N PHE A 15 55.89 7.73 17.48
CA PHE A 15 54.98 7.20 16.46
C PHE A 15 53.81 8.15 16.32
N THR A 16 53.93 9.04 15.34
CA THR A 16 52.82 9.70 14.67
C THR A 16 51.92 8.64 14.05
N ILE A 17 50.78 8.36 14.67
CA ILE A 17 49.69 7.62 14.01
C ILE A 17 48.93 8.65 13.17
N ILE A 18 49.38 8.81 11.93
CA ILE A 18 48.53 9.34 10.86
C ILE A 18 47.81 8.12 10.30
N SER A 19 46.68 7.75 10.90
CA SER A 19 45.70 6.88 10.22
C SER A 19 44.73 7.79 9.48
N GLY A 20 45.21 8.37 8.38
CA GLY A 20 44.34 8.79 7.30
C GLY A 20 43.88 7.55 6.57
N GLY A 21 42.93 6.82 7.17
CA GLY A 21 42.12 5.86 6.44
C GLY A 21 41.14 6.65 5.59
N CYS A 22 41.60 7.17 4.46
CA CYS A 22 40.69 7.53 3.38
C CYS A 22 40.23 6.18 2.83
N SER A 23 39.13 5.65 3.37
CA SER A 23 38.28 4.81 2.55
C SER A 23 37.87 5.73 1.41
N ASP A 24 38.42 5.49 0.22
CA ASP A 24 37.85 6.06 -0.98
C ASP A 24 36.42 5.53 -1.01
N GLU A 25 35.48 6.31 -0.47
CA GLU A 25 34.05 6.06 -0.61
C GLU A 25 33.80 6.23 -2.10
N GLU A 26 33.86 5.10 -2.82
CA GLU A 26 33.53 5.05 -4.22
C GLU A 26 32.06 5.48 -4.30
N ASN A 27 31.85 6.73 -4.70
CA ASN A 27 30.55 7.34 -4.82
C ASN A 27 29.65 6.46 -5.69
N THR A 28 28.75 5.70 -5.05
CA THR A 28 27.83 4.84 -5.77
C THR A 28 26.83 5.73 -6.51
N PRO A 29 26.57 5.47 -7.82
CA PRO A 29 25.61 6.28 -8.57
C PRO A 29 24.23 6.19 -7.93
N LEU A 30 23.48 7.29 -8.02
CA LEU A 30 22.10 7.33 -7.55
C LEU A 30 21.27 6.38 -8.43
N SER A 31 20.49 5.49 -7.82
CA SER A 31 19.56 4.65 -8.59
C SER A 31 18.34 4.23 -7.78
N PHE A 32 17.26 3.89 -8.50
CA PHE A 32 15.99 3.44 -7.94
C PHE A 32 15.59 2.10 -8.55
N TYR A 33 14.67 1.39 -7.89
CA TYR A 33 14.14 0.14 -8.41
C TYR A 33 13.21 0.37 -9.61
N GLU A 34 12.44 1.46 -9.59
CA GLU A 34 11.52 1.84 -10.66
C GLU A 34 11.75 3.30 -11.06
N LYS A 35 11.24 3.66 -12.24
CA LYS A 35 11.24 5.06 -12.72
C LYS A 35 9.91 5.77 -12.51
N ALA A 36 8.85 5.03 -12.20
CA ALA A 36 7.51 5.54 -12.03
C ALA A 36 6.83 4.91 -10.81
N TYR A 37 6.07 5.71 -10.07
CA TYR A 37 5.35 5.29 -8.87
C TYR A 37 3.94 5.86 -8.87
N GLU A 38 2.97 5.02 -8.51
CA GLU A 38 1.58 5.42 -8.24
C GLU A 38 1.37 5.54 -6.71
N ILE A 39 0.68 6.60 -6.26
CA ILE A 39 0.30 6.83 -4.86
C ILE A 39 -1.17 7.25 -4.81
N PRO A 40 -2.03 6.63 -3.99
CA PRO A 40 -3.41 7.10 -3.82
C PRO A 40 -3.46 8.50 -3.21
N ILE A 41 -4.45 9.31 -3.56
CA ILE A 41 -4.72 10.57 -2.86
C ILE A 41 -4.92 10.30 -1.35
N HIS A 42 -4.29 11.12 -0.50
CA HIS A 42 -4.17 10.94 0.96
C HIS A 42 -3.38 9.71 1.43
N GLY A 43 -3.05 8.80 0.51
CA GLY A 43 -2.13 7.70 0.72
C GLY A 43 -0.67 8.15 0.78
N THR A 44 0.15 7.21 1.22
CA THR A 44 1.58 7.39 1.43
C THR A 44 2.34 6.25 0.79
N ARG A 45 3.48 6.55 0.18
CA ARG A 45 4.40 5.54 -0.37
C ARG A 45 5.83 5.81 0.05
N TYR A 46 6.54 4.75 0.43
CA TYR A 46 7.97 4.81 0.68
C TYR A 46 8.72 4.32 -0.56
N ILE A 47 9.46 5.22 -1.20
CA ILE A 47 10.29 4.90 -2.36
C ILE A 47 11.67 4.51 -1.87
N GLY A 48 12.04 3.25 -2.13
CA GLY A 48 13.36 2.73 -1.82
C GLY A 48 14.44 3.21 -2.78
N VAL A 49 15.50 3.79 -2.21
CA VAL A 49 16.71 4.15 -2.96
C VAL A 49 17.59 2.90 -3.09
N LYS A 50 17.90 2.50 -4.32
CA LYS A 50 18.65 1.26 -4.61
C LYS A 50 20.16 1.47 -4.39
N SER A 51 20.68 2.64 -4.75
CA SER A 51 22.06 3.06 -4.50
C SER A 51 22.14 4.59 -4.49
N GLY A 52 23.17 5.13 -3.85
CA GLY A 52 23.34 6.57 -3.63
C GLY A 52 23.91 6.84 -2.25
N SER A 53 24.24 8.09 -1.97
CA SER A 53 24.96 8.49 -0.77
C SER A 53 24.14 8.58 0.52
N GLY A 54 22.81 8.58 0.40
CA GLY A 54 21.88 8.84 1.51
C GLY A 54 21.67 10.33 1.83
N ASP A 55 22.41 11.23 1.18
CA ASP A 55 22.24 12.67 1.29
C ASP A 55 21.61 13.24 0.02
N TYR A 56 20.29 13.51 0.06
CA TYR A 56 19.53 13.93 -1.11
C TYR A 56 18.81 15.26 -0.92
N SER A 57 18.82 16.07 -1.98
CA SER A 57 17.91 17.19 -2.18
C SER A 57 16.72 16.75 -3.05
N ILE A 58 15.51 17.12 -2.64
CA ILE A 58 14.25 16.69 -3.28
C ILE A 58 13.50 17.91 -3.82
N LEU A 59 13.05 17.84 -5.08
CA LEU A 59 12.24 18.86 -5.71
C LEU A 59 11.02 18.24 -6.40
N SER A 60 9.82 18.53 -5.89
CA SER A 60 8.57 18.18 -6.56
C SER A 60 8.30 19.11 -7.74
N GLY A 61 8.04 18.54 -8.93
CA GLY A 61 7.64 19.30 -10.11
C GLY A 61 6.30 20.01 -9.94
N ASN A 62 5.42 19.47 -9.09
CA ASN A 62 4.16 20.09 -8.71
C ASN A 62 3.80 19.70 -7.26
N SER A 63 4.08 20.60 -6.31
CA SER A 63 3.77 20.39 -4.88
C SER A 63 2.27 20.42 -4.55
N GLY A 64 1.42 20.80 -5.51
CA GLY A 64 -0.04 20.70 -5.37
C GLY A 64 -0.57 19.28 -5.56
N LEU A 65 0.17 18.42 -6.27
CA LEU A 65 -0.23 17.03 -6.49
C LEU A 65 0.27 16.10 -5.38
N PHE A 66 1.51 16.29 -4.92
CA PHE A 66 2.11 15.47 -3.88
C PHE A 66 3.20 16.22 -3.11
N SER A 67 3.47 15.77 -1.88
CA SER A 67 4.64 16.17 -1.11
C SER A 67 5.64 15.03 -1.03
N ALA A 68 6.93 15.34 -0.97
CA ALA A 68 7.99 14.35 -0.81
C ALA A 68 9.03 14.82 0.21
N SER A 69 9.54 13.89 1.02
CA SER A 69 10.59 14.15 2.01
C SER A 69 11.53 12.96 2.16
N LYS A 70 12.78 13.22 2.55
CA LYS A 70 13.73 12.19 2.95
C LYS A 70 13.31 11.63 4.30
N GLU A 71 13.36 10.32 4.44
CA GLU A 71 13.18 9.62 5.70
C GLU A 71 14.51 8.97 6.12
N GLU A 72 14.86 9.15 7.40
CA GLU A 72 16.07 8.61 8.02
C GLU A 72 15.72 7.45 8.96
N GLY A 73 16.72 6.70 9.43
CA GLY A 73 16.51 5.62 10.41
C GLY A 73 16.09 4.28 9.82
N TRP A 74 16.14 4.12 8.50
CA TRP A 74 15.91 2.85 7.81
C TRP A 74 17.15 1.96 7.82
N SER A 75 16.96 0.65 7.70
CA SER A 75 18.05 -0.33 7.60
C SER A 75 18.91 -0.14 6.34
N ASN A 76 18.35 0.48 5.31
CA ASN A 76 19.07 0.86 4.11
C ASN A 76 19.85 2.18 4.38
N PRO A 77 21.20 2.19 4.31
CA PRO A 77 21.98 3.41 4.51
C PRO A 77 21.68 4.49 3.47
N ALA A 78 21.22 4.09 2.27
CA ALA A 78 20.77 5.03 1.25
C ALA A 78 19.42 5.68 1.58
N GLY A 79 18.73 5.29 2.66
CA GLY A 79 17.47 5.89 3.10
C GLY A 79 16.25 5.56 2.23
N MET A 80 15.13 6.23 2.54
CA MET A 80 13.86 6.13 1.84
C MET A 80 13.33 7.53 1.53
N ILE A 81 12.50 7.65 0.50
CA ILE A 81 11.76 8.88 0.21
C ILE A 81 10.29 8.64 0.51
N LEU A 82 9.75 9.39 1.46
CA LEU A 82 8.32 9.44 1.76
C LEU A 82 7.63 10.31 0.72
N VAL A 83 6.62 9.77 0.05
CA VAL A 83 5.75 10.53 -0.88
C VAL A 83 4.31 10.42 -0.41
N ARG A 84 3.60 11.55 -0.34
CA ARG A 84 2.19 11.62 0.04
C ARG A 84 1.36 12.25 -1.06
N GLY A 85 0.29 11.58 -1.49
CA GLY A 85 -0.65 12.07 -2.49
C GLY A 85 -1.57 13.16 -1.93
N LEU A 86 -1.77 14.24 -2.67
CA LEU A 86 -2.60 15.39 -2.27
C LEU A 86 -3.74 15.65 -3.24
N LEU A 87 -3.48 15.54 -4.55
CA LEU A 87 -4.47 15.72 -5.61
C LEU A 87 -4.12 14.83 -6.80
N THR A 88 -5.13 14.28 -7.47
CA THR A 88 -4.94 13.41 -8.62
C THR A 88 -4.22 14.11 -9.77
N GLY A 89 -3.36 13.37 -10.47
CA GLY A 89 -2.56 13.87 -11.57
C GLY A 89 -1.15 13.29 -11.60
N GLU A 90 -0.39 13.64 -12.63
CA GLU A 90 0.97 13.14 -12.83
C GLU A 90 1.98 14.29 -12.88
N SER A 91 3.12 14.13 -12.21
CA SER A 91 4.23 15.07 -12.25
C SER A 91 5.54 14.36 -11.90
N THR A 92 6.67 15.05 -12.05
CA THR A 92 7.99 14.51 -11.74
C THR A 92 8.43 14.81 -10.31
N LEU A 93 9.23 13.93 -9.74
CA LEU A 93 10.01 14.14 -8.52
C LEU A 93 11.50 14.08 -8.87
N ALA A 94 12.21 15.19 -8.73
CA ALA A 94 13.65 15.23 -8.91
C ALA A 94 14.35 14.94 -7.59
N VAL A 95 15.26 13.97 -7.60
CA VAL A 95 16.11 13.59 -6.47
C VAL A 95 17.55 13.81 -6.88
N THR A 96 18.27 14.67 -6.15
CA THR A 96 19.67 14.98 -6.40
C THR A 96 20.52 14.45 -5.27
N ASP A 97 21.50 13.60 -5.59
CA ASP A 97 22.55 13.20 -4.66
C ASP A 97 23.51 14.36 -4.43
N ASN A 98 23.56 14.85 -3.20
CA ASN A 98 24.32 16.05 -2.85
C ASN A 98 25.84 15.80 -2.89
N GLN A 99 26.28 14.54 -2.80
CA GLN A 99 27.70 14.18 -2.86
C GLN A 99 28.20 14.04 -4.30
N THR A 100 27.40 13.43 -5.18
CA THR A 100 27.79 13.19 -6.58
C THR A 100 27.31 14.29 -7.54
N GLY A 101 26.27 15.05 -7.16
CA GLY A 101 25.57 16.00 -8.01
C GLY A 101 24.64 15.34 -9.03
N GLU A 102 24.48 14.02 -9.00
CA GLU A 102 23.61 13.29 -9.92
C GLU A 102 22.13 13.54 -9.58
N THR A 103 21.33 13.89 -10.60
CA THR A 103 19.88 14.07 -10.45
C THR A 103 19.12 13.02 -11.24
N ILE A 104 18.24 12.29 -10.57
CA ILE A 104 17.25 11.40 -11.19
C ILE A 104 15.86 12.03 -11.10
N SER A 105 15.11 11.95 -12.19
CA SER A 105 13.70 12.34 -12.25
C SER A 105 12.83 11.08 -12.26
N LEU A 106 11.97 10.95 -11.25
CA LEU A 106 10.96 9.90 -11.12
C LEU A 106 9.60 10.43 -11.56
N THR A 107 8.82 9.62 -12.26
CA THR A 107 7.40 9.93 -12.53
C THR A 107 6.56 9.56 -11.33
N ILE A 108 5.78 10.51 -10.81
CA ILE A 108 4.85 10.31 -9.71
C ILE A 108 3.44 10.56 -10.21
N LYS A 109 2.59 9.55 -10.12
CA LYS A 109 1.18 9.63 -10.45
C LYS A 109 0.34 9.46 -9.20
N VAL A 110 -0.46 10.47 -8.89
CA VAL A 110 -1.42 10.43 -7.78
C VAL A 110 -2.76 9.97 -8.32
N THR A 111 -3.23 8.83 -7.84
CA THR A 111 -4.45 8.16 -8.31
C THR A 111 -5.62 8.43 -7.37
N ASP A 112 -6.83 8.03 -7.77
CA ASP A 112 -7.97 7.95 -6.86
C ASP A 112 -7.64 7.08 -5.63
N ASN A 113 -8.26 7.40 -4.49
CA ASN A 113 -8.14 6.59 -3.27
C ASN A 113 -8.91 5.28 -3.43
N TYR A 114 -8.58 4.26 -2.65
CA TYR A 114 -9.33 3.02 -2.63
C TYR A 114 -9.22 2.30 -1.28
N GLU A 115 -10.17 1.41 -1.01
CA GLU A 115 -10.08 0.43 0.08
C GLU A 115 -9.95 -0.98 -0.48
N VAL A 116 -9.21 -1.81 0.22
CA VAL A 116 -9.01 -3.22 -0.18
C VAL A 116 -9.78 -4.10 0.77
N LEU A 117 -10.83 -4.74 0.27
CA LEU A 117 -11.53 -5.81 0.98
C LEU A 117 -11.01 -7.15 0.46
N ARG A 118 -10.38 -7.94 1.33
CA ARG A 118 -10.00 -9.33 1.04
C ARG A 118 -11.07 -10.27 1.58
N VAL A 119 -11.76 -10.98 0.69
CA VAL A 119 -12.69 -12.05 1.03
C VAL A 119 -11.91 -13.32 1.36
N SER A 120 -12.34 -13.99 2.43
CA SER A 120 -11.79 -15.27 2.87
C SER A 120 -12.41 -16.41 2.05
N ASP A 121 -11.60 -17.42 1.76
CA ASP A 121 -12.08 -18.68 1.18
C ASP A 121 -12.81 -19.54 2.22
N LEU A 122 -12.73 -19.19 3.50
CA LEU A 122 -13.42 -19.83 4.61
C LEU A 122 -14.32 -18.84 5.35
N TYR A 123 -15.46 -19.32 5.86
CA TYR A 123 -16.31 -18.57 6.80
C TYR A 123 -16.73 -19.45 7.98
N TRP A 124 -16.99 -18.84 9.13
CA TRP A 124 -17.51 -19.52 10.31
C TRP A 124 -19.03 -19.68 10.22
N ASN A 125 -19.53 -20.90 10.38
CA ASN A 125 -20.98 -21.17 10.38
C ASN A 125 -21.63 -21.25 11.77
N GLY A 126 -20.86 -21.00 12.85
CA GLY A 126 -21.30 -21.24 14.22
C GLY A 126 -20.73 -22.52 14.86
N SER A 127 -20.05 -23.37 14.09
CA SER A 127 -19.49 -24.64 14.59
C SER A 127 -18.18 -25.07 13.93
N THR A 128 -18.00 -24.77 12.64
CA THR A 128 -16.77 -25.09 11.90
C THR A 128 -16.49 -24.04 10.83
N MET A 129 -15.26 -24.04 10.32
CA MET A 129 -14.89 -23.25 9.13
C MET A 129 -15.37 -23.98 7.88
N ILE A 130 -16.20 -23.33 7.09
CA ILE A 130 -16.73 -23.85 5.83
C ILE A 130 -16.08 -23.10 4.67
N LYS A 131 -15.75 -23.82 3.61
CA LYS A 131 -15.26 -23.22 2.37
C LYS A 131 -16.37 -22.44 1.68
N SER A 132 -16.12 -21.18 1.35
CA SER A 132 -16.97 -20.41 0.46
C SER A 132 -16.84 -20.94 -0.97
N GLU A 133 -17.98 -21.23 -1.60
CA GLU A 133 -18.06 -21.66 -3.00
C GLU A 133 -18.57 -20.55 -3.92
N HIS A 134 -18.48 -19.28 -3.49
CA HIS A 134 -18.91 -18.17 -4.32
C HIS A 134 -18.15 -18.17 -5.65
N PRO A 135 -18.82 -18.15 -6.81
CA PRO A 135 -18.22 -18.51 -8.11
C PRO A 135 -17.07 -17.59 -8.55
N VAL A 136 -17.15 -16.31 -8.20
CA VAL A 136 -16.10 -15.29 -8.50
C VAL A 136 -15.16 -15.05 -7.32
N LEU A 137 -15.70 -14.64 -6.17
CA LEU A 137 -14.92 -14.21 -5.01
C LEU A 137 -14.03 -15.30 -4.38
N SER A 138 -14.31 -16.59 -4.62
CA SER A 138 -13.40 -17.68 -4.23
C SER A 138 -12.13 -17.77 -5.11
N LYS A 139 -12.15 -17.15 -6.30
CA LYS A 139 -11.04 -17.14 -7.26
C LYS A 139 -10.30 -15.81 -7.30
N ALA A 140 -11.03 -14.71 -7.14
CA ALA A 140 -10.50 -13.35 -7.10
C ALA A 140 -10.91 -12.66 -5.78
N PRO A 141 -10.24 -13.00 -4.65
CA PRO A 141 -10.67 -12.60 -3.32
C PRO A 141 -10.33 -11.15 -2.96
N PHE A 142 -9.51 -10.45 -3.74
CA PHE A 142 -9.14 -9.06 -3.46
C PHE A 142 -10.06 -8.12 -4.23
N LEU A 143 -10.78 -7.27 -3.51
CA LEU A 143 -11.66 -6.25 -4.07
C LEU A 143 -11.06 -4.88 -3.78
N PHE A 144 -10.64 -4.17 -4.82
CA PHE A 144 -10.21 -2.78 -4.75
C PHE A 144 -11.42 -1.88 -5.00
N LEU A 145 -11.99 -1.34 -3.94
CA LEU A 145 -13.14 -0.42 -3.99
C LEU A 145 -12.62 1.00 -4.23
N VAL A 146 -12.70 1.49 -5.46
CA VAL A 146 -12.09 2.77 -5.86
C VAL A 146 -13.04 3.93 -5.58
N ASN A 147 -12.53 4.93 -4.87
CA ASN A 147 -13.22 6.17 -4.56
C ASN A 147 -13.18 7.14 -5.75
N ASN A 148 -13.77 6.71 -6.87
CA ASN A 148 -14.00 7.55 -8.04
C ASN A 148 -15.50 7.75 -8.29
N ASN A 149 -15.85 8.63 -9.24
CA ASN A 149 -17.25 8.94 -9.53
C ASN A 149 -18.07 7.73 -9.98
N SER A 150 -17.43 6.77 -10.64
CA SER A 150 -18.08 5.55 -11.14
C SER A 150 -18.22 4.46 -10.08
N ARG A 151 -17.58 4.62 -8.91
CA ARG A 151 -17.45 3.57 -7.89
C ARG A 151 -16.94 2.27 -8.52
N ASP A 152 -15.82 2.36 -9.22
CA ASP A 152 -15.21 1.20 -9.84
C ASP A 152 -14.75 0.19 -8.76
N VAL A 153 -14.91 -1.10 -9.03
CA VAL A 153 -14.28 -2.18 -8.27
C VAL A 153 -13.37 -2.99 -9.18
N TYR A 154 -12.16 -3.30 -8.73
CA TYR A 154 -11.27 -4.24 -9.40
C TYR A 154 -11.13 -5.51 -8.58
N PHE A 155 -11.22 -6.65 -9.25
CA PHE A 155 -11.07 -7.97 -8.65
C PHE A 155 -9.67 -8.49 -8.95
N ALA A 156 -8.97 -9.00 -7.95
CA ALA A 156 -7.64 -9.57 -8.13
C ALA A 156 -7.46 -10.90 -7.40
N ASP A 157 -6.52 -11.69 -7.93
CA ASP A 157 -5.97 -12.87 -7.28
C ASP A 157 -4.48 -12.65 -6.93
N ASP A 158 -3.91 -13.56 -6.14
CA ASP A 158 -2.50 -13.56 -5.73
C ASP A 158 -1.66 -14.62 -6.47
N ASN A 159 -2.09 -15.00 -7.68
CA ASN A 159 -1.42 -16.00 -8.52
C ASN A 159 -0.25 -15.42 -9.34
N GLY A 160 0.18 -14.19 -9.06
CA GLY A 160 1.36 -13.57 -9.67
C GLY A 160 2.65 -13.83 -8.90
N GLU A 161 3.76 -13.55 -9.58
CA GLU A 161 5.08 -13.60 -8.95
C GLU A 161 5.29 -12.36 -8.08
N LYS A 162 5.69 -12.58 -6.83
CA LYS A 162 6.06 -11.51 -5.92
C LYS A 162 7.48 -11.07 -6.21
N THR A 163 7.69 -9.76 -6.37
CA THR A 163 9.02 -9.17 -6.57
C THR A 163 9.34 -8.23 -5.41
N ILE A 164 10.52 -7.60 -5.45
CA ILE A 164 10.89 -6.58 -4.45
C ILE A 164 10.01 -5.33 -4.53
N THR A 165 9.37 -5.07 -5.67
CA THR A 165 8.52 -3.89 -5.94
C THR A 165 7.06 -4.21 -6.18
N SER A 166 6.66 -5.49 -6.19
CA SER A 166 5.29 -5.92 -6.49
C SER A 166 4.82 -7.04 -5.56
N ASN A 167 3.56 -6.92 -5.12
CA ASN A 167 2.88 -7.89 -4.26
C ASN A 167 2.38 -9.15 -4.99
N GLY A 168 2.57 -9.23 -6.32
CA GLY A 168 2.14 -10.38 -7.13
C GLY A 168 0.63 -10.44 -7.40
N LEU A 169 -0.13 -9.40 -7.06
CA LEU A 169 -1.56 -9.36 -7.39
C LEU A 169 -1.78 -9.16 -8.90
N LYS A 170 -2.80 -9.82 -9.45
CA LYS A 170 -3.21 -9.69 -10.85
C LYS A 170 -4.68 -9.33 -10.94
N ILE A 171 -5.01 -8.26 -11.66
CA ILE A 171 -6.40 -7.89 -11.95
C ILE A 171 -7.03 -8.96 -12.85
N GLN A 172 -8.15 -9.52 -12.40
CA GLN A 172 -8.93 -10.54 -13.09
C GLN A 172 -10.18 -9.96 -13.76
N GLY A 173 -10.62 -8.77 -13.34
CA GLY A 173 -11.71 -8.05 -14.00
C GLY A 173 -12.12 -6.79 -13.26
N LYS A 174 -13.04 -6.06 -13.87
CA LYS A 174 -13.60 -4.80 -13.36
C LYS A 174 -15.12 -4.86 -13.25
N GLY A 175 -15.65 -4.12 -12.28
CA GLY A 175 -17.07 -3.85 -12.13
C GLY A 175 -17.33 -2.51 -11.48
N ASN A 176 -18.53 -2.35 -10.94
CA ASN A 176 -18.91 -1.22 -10.10
C ASN A 176 -19.43 -1.72 -8.75
N TYR A 177 -19.34 -0.86 -7.73
CA TYR A 177 -19.91 -1.15 -6.42
C TYR A 177 -20.82 -0.02 -5.97
N SER A 178 -21.72 -0.35 -5.05
CA SER A 178 -22.49 0.65 -4.32
C SER A 178 -22.77 0.18 -2.92
N PHE A 179 -22.76 1.11 -1.98
CA PHE A 179 -23.20 0.89 -0.62
C PHE A 179 -24.58 1.50 -0.41
N ALA A 180 -25.44 0.81 0.34
CA ALA A 180 -26.78 1.29 0.68
C ALA A 180 -27.13 0.95 2.14
N MET A 181 -27.91 1.83 2.76
CA MET A 181 -28.55 1.56 4.06
C MET A 181 -30.04 1.31 3.81
N GLU A 182 -30.51 0.10 4.09
CA GLU A 182 -31.92 -0.28 3.94
C GLU A 182 -32.44 -0.77 5.30
N ASP A 183 -33.47 -0.11 5.82
CA ASP A 183 -34.03 -0.39 7.16
C ASP A 183 -32.97 -0.42 8.28
N GLY A 184 -31.98 0.47 8.19
CA GLY A 184 -30.87 0.57 9.14
C GLY A 184 -29.81 -0.54 9.01
N LYS A 185 -29.86 -1.35 7.94
CA LYS A 185 -28.88 -2.40 7.66
C LYS A 185 -27.99 -2.01 6.48
N PRO A 186 -26.66 -2.18 6.58
CA PRO A 186 -25.75 -1.89 5.48
C PRO A 186 -25.72 -3.01 4.44
N TYR A 187 -25.67 -2.63 3.17
CA TYR A 187 -25.53 -3.52 2.03
C TYR A 187 -24.39 -3.07 1.12
N LEU A 188 -23.63 -4.03 0.62
CA LEU A 188 -22.70 -3.87 -0.49
C LEU A 188 -23.32 -4.54 -1.72
N THR A 189 -23.45 -3.80 -2.82
CA THR A 189 -23.81 -4.39 -4.12
C THR A 189 -22.61 -4.31 -5.03
N LEU A 190 -22.22 -5.44 -5.61
CA LEU A 190 -21.18 -5.55 -6.63
C LEU A 190 -21.84 -5.84 -7.97
N ILE A 191 -21.48 -5.10 -9.01
CA ILE A 191 -22.04 -5.25 -10.35
C ILE A 191 -20.88 -5.56 -11.28
N TYR A 192 -20.82 -6.78 -11.78
CA TYR A 192 -19.72 -7.20 -12.63
C TYR A 192 -20.15 -8.24 -13.67
N PRO A 193 -19.49 -8.26 -14.83
CA PRO A 193 -19.64 -9.30 -15.84
C PRO A 193 -18.86 -10.56 -15.46
N ALA A 194 -19.54 -11.70 -15.41
CA ALA A 194 -18.93 -13.02 -15.28
C ALA A 194 -19.66 -14.04 -16.14
N ASP A 195 -18.95 -15.06 -16.60
CA ASP A 195 -19.56 -16.21 -17.29
C ASP A 195 -20.25 -17.17 -16.29
N GLU A 196 -20.90 -18.21 -16.83
CA GLU A 196 -21.59 -19.24 -16.04
C GLU A 196 -20.67 -20.01 -15.06
N ASN A 197 -19.36 -19.97 -15.28
CA ASN A 197 -18.37 -20.61 -14.42
C ASN A 197 -17.79 -19.63 -13.39
N GLY A 198 -18.23 -18.36 -13.35
CA GLY A 198 -17.68 -17.33 -12.48
C GLY A 198 -16.31 -16.83 -12.93
N GLN A 199 -16.00 -16.87 -14.23
CA GLN A 199 -14.84 -16.19 -14.79
C GLN A 199 -15.22 -14.76 -15.17
N LEU A 200 -14.52 -13.79 -14.60
CA LEU A 200 -14.69 -12.37 -14.90
C LEU A 200 -14.29 -12.07 -16.35
N THR A 201 -14.94 -11.09 -16.97
CA THR A 201 -14.66 -10.71 -18.37
C THR A 201 -14.90 -9.23 -18.64
N ASP A 202 -13.95 -8.55 -19.28
CA ASP A 202 -14.13 -7.14 -19.68
C ASP A 202 -14.75 -6.99 -21.08
N ALA A 203 -15.39 -8.05 -21.60
CA ALA A 203 -16.02 -8.00 -22.91
C ALA A 203 -17.16 -6.96 -22.92
N THR A 204 -17.14 -6.04 -23.90
CA THR A 204 -18.09 -4.91 -23.98
C THR A 204 -19.57 -5.32 -24.09
N LEU A 205 -19.83 -6.57 -24.48
CA LEU A 205 -21.19 -7.14 -24.60
C LEU A 205 -21.56 -8.06 -23.42
N ALA A 206 -20.67 -8.27 -22.46
CA ALA A 206 -20.97 -9.08 -21.29
C ALA A 206 -22.03 -8.38 -20.43
N VAL A 207 -22.99 -9.16 -19.95
CA VAL A 207 -24.03 -8.66 -19.06
C VAL A 207 -23.45 -8.60 -17.65
N SER A 208 -23.44 -7.41 -17.07
CA SER A 208 -23.07 -7.24 -15.65
C SER A 208 -24.25 -7.61 -14.76
N THR A 209 -24.03 -8.55 -13.84
CA THR A 209 -25.05 -9.02 -12.90
C THR A 209 -24.86 -8.33 -11.54
N PRO A 210 -25.92 -7.82 -10.90
CA PRO A 210 -25.84 -7.31 -9.55
C PRO A 210 -25.79 -8.45 -8.52
N HIS A 211 -24.83 -8.39 -7.61
CA HIS A 211 -24.66 -9.28 -6.47
C HIS A 211 -24.77 -8.46 -5.20
N LYS A 212 -25.89 -8.61 -4.49
CA LYS A 212 -26.20 -7.82 -3.30
C LYS A 212 -25.89 -8.61 -2.03
N PHE A 213 -25.08 -8.03 -1.17
CA PHE A 213 -24.63 -8.62 0.09
C PHE A 213 -25.12 -7.79 1.26
N GLN A 214 -25.84 -8.41 2.20
CA GLN A 214 -26.12 -7.81 3.49
C GLN A 214 -24.88 -7.93 4.37
N ILE A 215 -24.44 -6.81 4.95
CA ILE A 215 -23.38 -6.81 5.96
C ILE A 215 -24.03 -7.18 7.29
N THR A 216 -23.75 -8.38 7.78
CA THR A 216 -24.40 -8.96 8.97
C THR A 216 -23.59 -8.75 10.25
N GLN A 217 -22.27 -8.59 10.12
CA GLN A 217 -21.38 -8.32 11.24
C GLN A 217 -20.20 -7.48 10.77
N CYS A 218 -19.96 -6.34 11.43
CA CYS A 218 -18.76 -5.53 11.29
C CYS A 218 -18.63 -4.64 12.54
N SER A 219 -17.44 -4.10 12.79
CA SER A 219 -17.24 -3.10 13.85
C SER A 219 -17.76 -1.72 13.40
N GLU A 220 -17.99 -0.81 14.35
CA GLU A 220 -18.24 0.60 14.01
C GLU A 220 -17.02 1.24 13.34
N PHE A 221 -15.80 0.86 13.76
CA PHE A 221 -14.56 1.31 13.14
C PHE A 221 -14.51 0.95 11.65
N PHE A 222 -14.93 -0.27 11.29
CA PHE A 222 -14.98 -0.72 9.90
C PHE A 222 -15.87 0.18 9.05
N LEU A 223 -17.08 0.50 9.54
CA LEU A 223 -18.01 1.38 8.85
C LEU A 223 -17.46 2.80 8.73
N HIS A 224 -16.84 3.32 9.81
CA HIS A 224 -16.22 4.65 9.79
C HIS A 224 -15.08 4.73 8.79
N ARG A 225 -14.20 3.73 8.77
CA ARG A 225 -13.09 3.66 7.82
C ARG A 225 -13.59 3.64 6.37
N LEU A 226 -14.60 2.82 6.06
CA LEU A 226 -15.20 2.82 4.72
C LEU A 226 -15.82 4.18 4.35
N ASP A 227 -16.54 4.81 5.28
CA ASP A 227 -17.17 6.11 5.06
C ASP A 227 -16.14 7.19 4.71
N GLU A 228 -15.06 7.28 5.48
CA GLU A 228 -13.98 8.26 5.28
C GLU A 228 -13.16 7.97 4.01
N TYR A 229 -12.73 6.73 3.80
CA TYR A 229 -11.83 6.42 2.68
C TYR A 229 -12.53 6.41 1.34
N LEU A 230 -13.82 6.05 1.32
CA LEU A 230 -14.63 5.98 0.10
C LEU A 230 -15.60 7.16 -0.03
N ASN A 231 -15.60 8.14 0.88
CA ASN A 231 -16.53 9.27 0.86
C ASN A 231 -18.00 8.81 0.68
N LEU A 232 -18.47 7.90 1.55
CA LEU A 232 -19.82 7.32 1.40
C LEU A 232 -20.93 8.27 1.88
N GLY A 233 -20.59 9.23 2.75
CA GLY A 233 -21.53 10.21 3.27
C GLY A 233 -22.50 9.61 4.29
N TRP A 234 -22.05 8.61 5.04
CA TRP A 234 -22.82 8.00 6.12
C TRP A 234 -22.82 8.82 7.41
N GLU A 235 -22.02 9.90 7.46
CA GLU A 235 -21.89 10.79 8.63
C GLU A 235 -21.44 10.01 9.87
N THR A 236 -20.57 9.03 9.69
CA THR A 236 -19.96 8.30 10.80
C THR A 236 -19.11 9.26 11.65
N ILE A 237 -19.01 8.98 12.95
CA ILE A 237 -18.31 9.85 13.89
C ILE A 237 -16.96 9.24 14.22
N ALA A 238 -15.88 9.99 14.02
CA ALA A 238 -14.56 9.62 14.50
C ALA A 238 -14.57 9.47 16.03
N LYS A 239 -14.26 8.26 16.50
CA LYS A 239 -14.14 7.93 17.92
C LYS A 239 -12.70 7.51 18.21
N ASP A 240 -12.29 7.70 19.45
CA ASP A 240 -11.06 7.09 19.96
C ASP A 240 -11.35 5.61 20.23
N TYR A 241 -11.19 4.78 19.20
CA TYR A 241 -11.40 3.34 19.30
C TYR A 241 -10.20 2.74 20.03
N SER A 242 -10.46 1.98 21.10
CA SER A 242 -9.42 1.17 21.72
C SER A 242 -8.93 0.08 20.77
N ASP A 243 -7.71 -0.43 20.97
CA ASP A 243 -7.12 -1.47 20.11
C ASP A 243 -8.04 -2.69 19.93
N ASP A 244 -8.82 -3.04 20.95
CA ASP A 244 -9.78 -4.15 20.94
C ASP A 244 -11.04 -3.87 20.09
N GLU A 245 -11.34 -2.60 19.82
CA GLU A 245 -12.48 -2.14 19.02
C GLU A 245 -12.13 -1.95 17.54
N VAL A 246 -10.84 -1.96 17.21
CA VAL A 246 -10.33 -1.91 15.82
C VAL A 246 -10.55 -3.27 15.15
N GLY A 247 -11.80 -3.53 14.79
CA GLY A 247 -12.18 -4.71 14.02
C GLY A 247 -12.17 -4.41 12.52
N LEU A 248 -11.24 -5.01 11.78
CA LEU A 248 -11.19 -4.90 10.32
C LEU A 248 -11.99 -6.00 9.59
N ALA A 249 -12.55 -6.94 10.34
CA ALA A 249 -13.29 -8.07 9.79
C ALA A 249 -14.76 -7.71 9.48
N ILE A 250 -15.30 -8.37 8.47
CA ILE A 250 -16.68 -8.23 8.02
C ILE A 250 -17.26 -9.61 7.68
N THR A 251 -18.53 -9.80 8.02
CA THR A 251 -19.34 -10.93 7.58
C THR A 251 -20.46 -10.42 6.68
N MET A 252 -20.63 -11.07 5.54
CA MET A 252 -21.61 -10.73 4.52
C MET A 252 -22.45 -11.96 4.13
N GLU A 253 -23.70 -11.74 3.77
CA GLU A 253 -24.59 -12.77 3.24
C GLU A 253 -25.22 -12.27 1.94
N GLU A 254 -25.04 -13.01 0.85
CA GLU A 254 -25.63 -12.68 -0.45
C GLU A 254 -27.14 -12.90 -0.40
N VAL A 255 -27.91 -11.88 -0.77
CA VAL A 255 -29.37 -11.86 -0.63
C VAL A 255 -30.06 -12.92 -1.50
N GLU A 256 -29.55 -13.18 -2.70
CA GLU A 256 -30.19 -14.10 -3.65
C GLU A 256 -29.83 -15.57 -3.37
N SER A 257 -28.55 -15.86 -3.11
CA SER A 257 -28.05 -17.23 -2.95
C SER A 257 -28.00 -17.70 -1.49
N GLY A 258 -28.02 -16.78 -0.52
CA GLY A 258 -27.73 -17.06 0.88
C GLY A 258 -26.25 -17.40 1.15
N CYS A 259 -25.36 -17.19 0.16
CA CYS A 259 -23.94 -17.46 0.31
C CYS A 259 -23.33 -16.53 1.37
N LYS A 260 -22.66 -17.12 2.36
CA LYS A 260 -21.99 -16.39 3.43
C LYS A 260 -20.51 -16.21 3.12
N LEU A 261 -20.01 -15.02 3.39
CA LEU A 261 -18.63 -14.61 3.16
C LEU A 261 -18.09 -13.94 4.42
N GLU A 262 -16.85 -14.26 4.75
CA GLU A 262 -16.06 -13.46 5.67
C GLU A 262 -15.02 -12.69 4.86
N GLY A 263 -14.64 -11.51 5.33
CA GLY A 263 -13.58 -10.72 4.74
C GLY A 263 -12.92 -9.81 5.75
N LYS A 264 -11.90 -9.08 5.31
CA LYS A 264 -11.26 -8.04 6.10
C LYS A 264 -10.67 -6.94 5.23
N LEU A 265 -10.54 -5.74 5.79
CA LEU A 265 -9.75 -4.69 5.14
C LEU A 265 -8.26 -5.03 5.22
N GLU A 266 -7.53 -4.81 4.14
CA GLU A 266 -6.08 -5.01 4.06
C GLU A 266 -5.36 -3.78 3.52
N GLU A 267 -4.08 -3.65 3.88
CA GLU A 267 -3.18 -2.63 3.36
C GLU A 267 -2.32 -3.23 2.25
N VAL A 268 -2.85 -3.26 1.04
CA VAL A 268 -2.15 -3.79 -0.13
C VAL A 268 -2.28 -2.82 -1.31
N GLU A 269 -1.20 -2.61 -2.04
CA GLU A 269 -1.19 -1.75 -3.22
C GLU A 269 -1.94 -2.39 -4.40
N ILE A 270 -2.77 -1.62 -5.10
CA ILE A 270 -3.34 -2.07 -6.38
C ILE A 270 -2.19 -2.21 -7.41
N PRO A 271 -2.23 -3.18 -8.33
CA PRO A 271 -1.23 -3.27 -9.38
C PRO A 271 -1.07 -1.95 -10.16
N VAL A 272 0.17 -1.57 -10.44
CA VAL A 272 0.52 -0.31 -11.11
C VAL A 272 -0.11 -0.26 -12.52
N GLY A 273 -0.63 0.90 -12.89
CA GLY A 273 -1.20 1.17 -14.22
C GLY A 273 -2.66 0.78 -14.36
N VAL A 274 -3.32 0.35 -13.28
CA VAL A 274 -4.75 0.00 -13.26
C VAL A 274 -5.63 1.24 -13.09
N LEU A 275 -5.23 2.16 -12.21
CA LEU A 275 -5.97 3.41 -11.97
C LEU A 275 -5.51 4.49 -12.94
N ASN A 276 -6.39 5.44 -13.25
CA ASN A 276 -6.06 6.59 -14.09
C ASN A 276 -5.53 7.77 -13.28
#